data_AF-A0A3D3CRG3-F1
#
_entry.id   AF-A0A3D3CRG3-F1
#
_cell.length_a   1.000
_cell.length_b   1.000
_cell.length_c   1.000
_cell.angle_alpha   90.00
_cell.angle_beta   90.00
_cell.angle_gamma   90.00
#
_symmetry.space_group_name_H-M   'P 1'
#
loop_
_entity.id
_entity.type
_entity.pdbx_description
1 polymer ?
#
loop_
_entity_poly.entity_id
_entity_poly.type
_entity_poly.pdbx_seq_one_letter_code
_entity_poly.pdbx_strand_id
1 'polypeptide(L)' 'MNQISNKVFIFILMAGFSLTACRPVSTSNKKTFRYNEPTGIASLDPAFAKNQSVIWPVHQIYNTLVQTDSKLNIVPS' A
#
# COMPACT_ATOMS: atom_id res chain seq x y z
N MET A 1 -7.17 -1.58 57.48
CA MET A 1 -7.73 -0.81 56.34
C MET A 1 -6.72 -0.52 55.22
N ASN A 2 -5.42 -0.36 55.51
CA ASN A 2 -4.41 -0.01 54.47
C ASN A 2 -4.13 -1.11 53.42
N GLN A 3 -4.25 -2.40 53.78
CA GLN A 3 -4.00 -3.51 52.86
C GLN A 3 -5.08 -3.67 51.77
N ILE A 4 -6.34 -3.34 52.09
CA ILE A 4 -7.46 -3.38 51.13
C ILE A 4 -7.36 -2.19 50.18
N SER A 5 -7.05 -1.01 50.70
CA SER A 5 -6.83 0.20 49.88
C SER A 5 -5.68 0.01 48.87
N ASN A 6 -4.60 -0.68 49.26
CA ASN A 6 -3.47 -0.93 48.37
C ASN A 6 -3.81 -1.96 47.26
N LYS A 7 -4.61 -2.99 47.56
CA LYS A 7 -5.11 -3.94 46.55
C LYS A 7 -6.04 -3.28 45.53
N VAL A 8 -6.91 -2.38 45.99
CA VAL A 8 -7.79 -1.59 45.10
C VAL A 8 -6.97 -0.65 44.21
N PHE A 9 -5.94 -0.01 44.76
CA PHE A 9 -5.04 0.84 44.00
C PHE A 9 -4.28 0.06 42.90
N ILE A 10 -3.77 -1.12 43.22
CA ILE A 10 -3.11 -2.01 42.25
C ILE A 10 -4.09 -2.45 41.14
N PHE A 11 -5.34 -2.76 41.49
CA PHE A 11 -6.36 -3.16 40.52
C PHE A 11 -6.72 -2.02 39.55
N ILE A 12 -6.81 -0.78 40.06
CA ILE A 12 -7.05 0.42 39.24
C ILE A 12 -5.86 0.68 38.30
N LEU A 13 -4.63 0.50 38.79
CA LEU A 13 -3.41 0.64 37.99
C LEU A 13 -3.35 -0.40 36.85
N MET A 14 -3.72 -1.64 37.14
CA MET A 14 -3.75 -2.73 36.16
C MET A 14 -4.85 -2.51 35.11
N ALA A 15 -6.03 -2.04 35.52
CA ALA A 15 -7.12 -1.69 34.61
C ALA A 15 -6.77 -0.49 33.71
N GLY A 16 -6.07 0.51 34.26
CA GLY A 16 -5.57 1.66 33.50
C GLY A 16 -4.57 1.27 32.41
N PHE A 17 -3.72 0.27 32.67
CA PHE A 17 -2.75 -0.21 31.69
C PHE A 17 -3.43 -0.90 30.49
N SER A 18 -4.53 -1.62 30.72
CA SER A 18 -5.30 -2.29 29.66
C SER A 18 -5.95 -1.33 28.66
N LEU A 19 -6.17 -0.06 29.03
CA LEU A 19 -6.74 0.94 28.13
C LEU A 19 -5.75 1.46 27.07
N THR A 20 -4.45 1.14 27.18
CA THR A 20 -3.42 1.60 26.22
C THR A 20 -3.25 0.69 25.00
N ALA A 21 -3.94 -0.46 24.96
CA ALA A 21 -3.79 -1.47 23.91
C ALA A 21 -4.53 -1.11 22.60
N CYS A 22 -5.49 -0.17 22.64
CA CYS A 22 -6.23 0.23 21.45
C CYS A 22 -5.47 1.33 20.70
N ARG A 23 -4.70 0.94 19.67
CA ARG A 23 -4.11 1.87 18.71
C ARG A 23 -4.86 1.74 17.38
N PRO A 24 -5.35 2.83 16.78
CA PRO A 24 -5.86 2.77 15.42
C PRO A 24 -4.71 2.30 14.53
N VAL A 25 -4.93 1.24 13.76
CA VAL A 25 -4.04 0.86 12.67
C VAL A 25 -4.10 2.03 11.70
N SER A 26 -3.09 2.90 11.71
CA SER A 26 -2.94 3.87 10.64
C SER A 26 -2.83 3.04 9.37
N THR A 27 -3.78 3.23 8.44
CA THR A 27 -3.61 2.75 7.08
C THR A 27 -2.32 3.37 6.62
N SER A 28 -1.29 2.52 6.63
CA SER A 28 0.08 2.86 6.37
C SER A 28 0.14 3.81 5.17
N ASN A 29 1.08 4.75 5.17
CA ASN A 29 1.46 5.57 4.00
C ASN A 29 1.95 4.73 2.79
N LYS A 30 1.45 3.49 2.63
CA LYS A 30 1.70 2.57 1.54
C LYS A 30 0.97 3.09 0.31
N LYS A 31 1.74 3.51 -0.67
CA LYS A 31 1.26 3.85 -2.02
C LYS A 31 1.08 2.55 -2.81
N THR A 32 -0.04 1.85 -2.58
CA THR A 32 -0.39 0.65 -3.38
C THR A 32 -1.39 1.01 -4.45
N PHE A 33 -1.07 0.67 -5.69
CA PHE A 33 -1.99 0.75 -6.83
C PHE A 33 -2.48 -0.66 -7.18
N ARG A 34 -3.77 -0.80 -7.49
CA ARG A 34 -4.39 -2.05 -7.93
C ARG A 34 -4.90 -1.85 -9.36
N TYR A 35 -4.39 -2.66 -10.28
CA TYR A 35 -4.80 -2.66 -11.68
C TYR A 35 -5.67 -3.89 -11.95
N ASN A 36 -6.80 -3.71 -12.64
CA ASN A 36 -7.70 -4.79 -13.01
C ASN A 36 -7.70 -4.95 -14.54
N GLU A 37 -7.14 -6.05 -15.02
CA GLU A 37 -7.06 -6.39 -16.43
C GLU A 37 -7.95 -7.61 -16.73
N PRO A 38 -9.02 -7.46 -17.53
CA PRO A 38 -9.98 -8.54 -17.77
C PRO A 38 -9.41 -9.69 -18.62
N THR A 39 -8.51 -9.41 -19.56
CA THR A 39 -7.97 -10.42 -20.48
C THR A 39 -6.70 -11.11 -19.94
N GLY A 40 -6.23 -10.70 -18.76
CA GLY A 40 -4.94 -11.12 -18.21
C GLY A 40 -3.73 -10.55 -18.98
N ILE A 41 -2.54 -10.82 -18.45
CA ILE A 41 -1.27 -10.36 -19.00
C ILE A 41 -0.57 -11.56 -19.67
N ALA A 42 -0.44 -11.53 -21.00
CA ALA A 42 0.12 -12.65 -21.76
C ALA A 42 1.66 -12.75 -21.66
N SER A 43 2.35 -11.61 -21.50
CA SER A 43 3.80 -11.53 -21.33
C SER A 43 4.16 -10.22 -20.63
N LEU A 44 5.32 -10.17 -19.97
CA LEU A 44 5.92 -8.95 -19.41
C LEU A 44 7.21 -8.55 -20.15
N ASP A 45 7.52 -9.23 -21.24
CA ASP A 45 8.66 -8.89 -22.08
C ASP A 45 8.28 -7.74 -23.05
N PRO A 46 8.99 -6.61 -23.02
CA PRO A 46 8.72 -5.47 -23.89
C PRO A 46 8.77 -5.82 -25.39
N ALA A 47 9.53 -6.83 -25.81
CA ALA A 47 9.56 -7.28 -27.21
C ALA A 47 8.20 -7.81 -27.71
N PHE A 48 7.34 -8.27 -26.79
CA PHE A 48 6.01 -8.80 -27.08
C PHE A 48 4.88 -7.82 -26.72
N ALA A 49 5.18 -6.57 -26.37
CA ALA A 49 4.20 -5.54 -26.01
C ALA A 49 3.43 -5.01 -27.22
N LYS A 50 2.43 -5.79 -27.68
CA LYS A 50 1.64 -5.50 -28.89
C LYS A 50 0.20 -5.06 -28.63
N ASN A 51 -0.32 -5.27 -27.41
CA ASN A 51 -1.68 -4.90 -27.02
C ASN A 51 -1.67 -4.13 -25.69
N GLN A 52 -2.78 -3.46 -25.38
CA GLN A 52 -2.87 -2.59 -24.21
C GLN A 52 -2.63 -3.34 -22.89
N SER A 53 -3.16 -4.56 -22.77
CA SER A 53 -3.05 -5.42 -21.59
C SER A 53 -1.61 -5.79 -21.25
N VAL A 54 -0.71 -5.85 -22.24
CA VAL A 54 0.73 -6.06 -22.04
C VAL A 54 1.49 -4.73 -21.96
N ILE A 55 1.15 -3.75 -22.79
CA ILE A 55 1.83 -2.45 -22.84
C ILE A 55 1.77 -1.74 -21.48
N TRP A 56 0.61 -1.72 -20.83
CA TRP A 56 0.42 -1.01 -19.55
C TRP A 56 1.34 -1.49 -18.42
N PRO A 57 1.36 -2.78 -18.06
CA PRO A 57 2.27 -3.26 -17.01
C PRO A 57 3.74 -3.18 -17.42
N VAL A 58 4.08 -3.40 -18.70
CA VAL A 58 5.45 -3.25 -19.20
C VAL A 58 5.95 -1.82 -19.00
N HIS A 59 5.12 -0.81 -19.33
CA HIS A 59 5.46 0.61 -19.16
C HIS A 59 5.57 1.04 -17.68
N GLN A 60 5.10 0.24 -16.72
CA GLN A 60 5.34 0.48 -15.29
C GLN A 60 6.70 -0.03 -14.83
N ILE A 61 7.31 -0.96 -15.56
CA ILE A 61 8.53 -1.68 -15.13
C ILE A 61 9.74 -1.27 -15.99
N TYR A 62 9.51 -0.88 -17.25
CA TYR A 62 10.55 -0.52 -18.21
C TYR A 62 10.31 0.87 -18.80
N ASN A 63 11.41 1.57 -19.06
CA ASN A 63 11.42 2.83 -19.80
C ASN A 63 11.88 2.60 -21.24
N THR A 64 11.28 3.33 -22.16
CA THR A 64 11.68 3.41 -23.56
C THR A 64 12.57 4.63 -23.80
N LEU A 65 13.07 4.86 -25.01
CA LEU A 65 13.82 6.09 -25.32
C LEU A 65 12.94 7.34 -25.22
N VAL A 66 11.66 7.18 -25.52
CA VAL A 66 10.63 8.22 -25.50
C VAL A 66 9.33 7.65 -24.93
N GLN A 67 8.55 8.48 -24.25
CA GLN A 67 7.24 8.15 -23.69
C GLN A 67 6.23 9.24 -24.05
N THR A 68 4.94 8.97 -23.89
CA THR A 68 3.88 9.96 -24.06
C THR A 68 3.50 10.60 -22.73
N ASP A 69 3.45 11.93 -22.67
CA ASP A 69 2.94 12.64 -21.49
C ASP A 69 1.41 12.54 -21.36
N SER A 70 0.84 13.14 -20.30
CA SER A 70 -0.61 13.17 -20.06
C SER A 70 -1.42 13.95 -21.11
N LYS A 71 -0.74 14.72 -21.97
CA LYS A 71 -1.30 15.45 -23.12
C LYS A 71 -0.99 14.75 -24.44
N LEU A 72 -0.46 13.52 -24.40
CA LEU A 72 -0.07 12.70 -25.54
C LEU A 72 1.07 13.29 -26.38
N ASN A 73 1.90 14.15 -25.80
CA ASN A 73 3.13 14.62 -26.45
C ASN A 73 4.24 13.60 -26.26
N ILE A 74 5.03 13.38 -27.32
CA ILE A 74 6.24 12.56 -27.24
C ILE A 74 7.32 13.34 -26.48
N VAL A 75 7.76 12.79 -25.36
CA VAL A 75 8.81 13.34 -24.50
C VAL A 75 9.89 12.29 -24.27
N PRO A 76 11.15 12.68 -23.99
CA PRO A 76 12.14 11.72 -23.49
C PRO A 76 11.62 11.04 -22.21
N SER A 77 11.94 9.76 -22.06
CA SER A 77 11.42 8.94 -20.96
C SER A 77 12.04 9.26 -19.60
#